data_AF-A0AAJ5KBK6-F1
#
_entry.id   AF-A0AAJ5KBK6-F1
#
_cell.length_a   1.000
_cell.length_b   1.000
_cell.length_c   1.000
_cell.angle_alpha   90.00
_cell.angle_beta   90.00
_cell.angle_gamma   90.00
#
_symmetry.space_group_name_H-M   'P 1'
#
loop_
_entity.id
_entity.type
_entity.pdbx_description
1 polymer ?
#
loop_
_entity_poly.entity_id
_entity_poly.type
_entity_poly.pdbx_seq_one_letter_code
_entity_poly.pdbx_strand_id
1 'polypeptide(L)'
;MNLKTHLLVLGSLVLSLGLSGGLTAAASKSYLTTVKDHSFMITQRKIILKKTPYRPSITLPKGTIVQAGGISTMHTTNILVNTLSYHLRKAYIGNGNTYTQNIPLTTTNFKKISVPAYTKYYPSQTAYPINSGRAYIGNGELYQGVKFPEQADQTKAKANLVTVTSDGYLEYTTKAPITNLRVNTRPSVSAKITKVSRPGGSGKTYLYTKAAVPSSIGKRVSKTGNTQYLTIIKRRYRAYTTLYTSGLKPQLSSIYVSAGYLVGDQQYFMVTSEYFPSAN
;
A
#
# COMPACT_ATOMS: atom_id res chain seq x y z
N MET A 1 37.32 32.79 12.51
CA MET A 1 37.18 34.02 11.70
C MET A 1 37.79 33.71 10.33
N ASN A 2 37.20 33.94 9.16
CA ASN A 2 36.08 34.78 8.78
C ASN A 2 35.34 34.20 7.56
N LEU A 3 34.04 34.46 7.57
CA LEU A 3 33.03 34.30 6.53
C LEU A 3 33.38 35.16 5.30
N LYS A 4 33.17 34.68 4.06
CA LYS A 4 32.84 35.56 2.92
C LYS A 4 31.80 34.93 1.97
N THR A 5 30.64 35.54 2.08
CA THR A 5 29.43 35.55 1.27
C THR A 5 29.71 36.04 -0.16
N HIS A 6 29.05 35.43 -1.16
CA HIS A 6 28.71 36.12 -2.41
C HIS A 6 27.25 35.82 -2.75
N LEU A 7 26.39 36.82 -2.54
CA LEU A 7 25.01 36.83 -3.01
C LEU A 7 24.72 38.24 -3.50
N LEU A 8 24.59 38.40 -4.82
CA LEU A 8 24.13 39.62 -5.47
C LEU A 8 23.72 39.30 -6.91
N VAL A 9 22.41 39.14 -7.14
CA VAL A 9 21.75 39.64 -8.36
C VAL A 9 20.40 40.20 -7.93
N LEU A 10 20.33 41.53 -7.88
CA LEU A 10 19.11 42.33 -7.87
C LEU A 10 18.49 42.27 -9.26
N GLY A 11 17.23 41.84 -9.35
CA GLY A 11 16.37 42.00 -10.52
C GLY A 11 15.06 42.66 -10.07
N SER A 12 14.87 43.89 -10.52
CA SER A 12 13.86 44.87 -10.14
C SER A 12 12.42 44.39 -10.32
N LEU A 13 11.60 44.53 -9.27
CA LEU A 13 10.15 44.37 -9.31
C LEU A 13 9.51 45.72 -9.69
N VAL A 14 9.05 45.84 -10.93
CA VAL A 14 8.22 46.97 -11.36
C VAL A 14 6.81 46.79 -10.79
N LEU A 15 6.42 47.64 -9.85
CA LEU A 15 5.04 47.78 -9.39
C LEU A 15 4.22 48.51 -10.47
N SER A 16 3.38 47.80 -11.19
CA SER A 16 2.23 48.38 -11.87
C SER A 16 0.98 48.21 -11.01
N LEU A 17 0.47 49.32 -10.49
CA LEU A 17 -0.85 49.43 -9.90
C LEU A 17 -1.92 49.29 -11.00
N GLY A 18 -2.84 48.34 -10.84
CA GLY A 18 -3.96 48.10 -11.75
C GLY A 18 -5.12 47.37 -11.08
N LEU A 19 -6.01 48.16 -10.48
CA LEU A 19 -7.47 48.01 -10.31
C LEU A 19 -8.13 46.60 -10.32
N SER A 20 -8.75 46.30 -9.17
CA SER A 20 -10.06 45.65 -8.98
C SER A 20 -10.39 44.41 -9.82
N GLY A 21 -10.08 43.24 -9.26
CA GLY A 21 -10.73 41.98 -9.57
C GLY A 21 -10.67 41.12 -8.31
N GLY A 22 -11.82 40.61 -7.85
CA GLY A 22 -11.95 39.89 -6.59
C GLY A 22 -10.82 38.88 -6.37
N LEU A 23 -10.02 39.13 -5.32
CA LEU A 23 -9.07 38.15 -4.82
C LEU A 23 -9.88 36.97 -4.30
N THR A 24 -10.13 35.99 -5.17
CA THR A 24 -10.32 34.63 -4.69
C THR A 24 -9.04 34.32 -3.92
N ALA A 25 -9.14 34.31 -2.59
CA ALA A 25 -8.03 34.01 -1.72
C ALA A 25 -7.43 32.68 -2.21
N ALA A 26 -6.25 32.76 -2.83
CA ALA A 26 -5.51 31.58 -3.23
C ALA A 26 -5.22 30.84 -1.92
N ALA A 27 -5.98 29.79 -1.65
CA ALA A 27 -5.80 28.96 -0.47
C ALA A 27 -4.30 28.63 -0.38
N SER A 28 -3.65 29.13 0.68
CA SER A 28 -2.22 28.94 0.88
C SER A 28 -1.97 27.43 0.86
N LYS A 29 -1.22 26.96 -0.15
CA LYS A 29 -0.90 25.54 -0.32
C LYS A 29 0.02 25.15 0.82
N SER A 30 -0.55 24.72 1.94
CA SER A 30 0.19 24.19 3.07
C SER A 30 0.57 22.75 2.79
N TYR A 31 1.86 22.43 2.92
CA TYR A 31 2.37 21.07 2.82
C TYR A 31 1.95 20.24 4.04
N LEU A 32 1.70 18.95 3.85
CA LEU A 32 1.44 18.03 4.95
C LEU A 32 2.76 17.49 5.50
N THR A 33 3.38 18.24 6.41
CA THR A 33 4.68 17.92 7.02
C THR A 33 4.65 16.75 8.00
N THR A 34 3.46 16.36 8.49
CA THR A 34 3.31 15.30 9.51
C THR A 34 3.12 13.90 8.92
N VAL A 35 3.03 13.77 7.60
CA VAL A 35 2.94 12.48 6.91
C VAL A 35 4.33 11.86 6.92
N LYS A 36 4.40 10.55 7.18
CA LYS A 36 5.62 9.73 7.09
C LYS A 36 5.41 8.63 6.06
N ASP A 37 6.47 7.92 5.70
CA ASP A 37 6.36 6.73 4.86
C ASP A 37 5.34 5.75 5.42
N HIS A 38 4.60 5.08 4.52
CA HIS A 38 3.50 4.17 4.85
C HIS A 38 2.33 4.81 5.61
N SER A 39 2.27 6.14 5.73
CA SER A 39 1.11 6.85 6.26
C SER A 39 -0.13 6.68 5.39
N PHE A 40 -1.30 6.60 6.02
CA PHE A 40 -2.58 6.63 5.31
C PHE A 40 -3.06 8.07 5.15
N MET A 41 -3.59 8.34 3.96
CA MET A 41 -4.16 9.63 3.58
C MET A 41 -5.46 9.41 2.85
N ILE A 42 -6.34 10.40 2.89
CA ILE A 42 -7.55 10.44 2.07
C ILE A 42 -7.46 11.62 1.09
N THR A 43 -7.78 11.38 -0.18
CA THR A 43 -7.78 12.45 -1.20
C THR A 43 -8.89 13.46 -0.91
N GLN A 44 -8.54 14.75 -0.91
CA GLN A 44 -9.49 15.86 -0.73
C GLN A 44 -10.13 16.33 -2.04
N ARG A 45 -9.52 15.95 -3.18
CA ARG A 45 -10.02 16.19 -4.52
C ARG A 45 -9.70 15.02 -5.45
N LYS A 46 -10.27 15.04 -6.65
CA LYS A 46 -9.87 14.11 -7.72
C LYS A 46 -8.43 14.42 -8.13
N ILE A 47 -7.56 13.43 -8.11
CA ILE A 47 -6.17 13.52 -8.58
C ILE A 47 -6.07 12.69 -9.85
N ILE A 48 -5.58 13.28 -10.94
CA ILE A 48 -5.40 12.61 -12.22
C ILE A 48 -3.91 12.66 -12.55
N LEU A 49 -3.28 11.49 -12.59
CA LEU A 49 -1.92 11.34 -13.10
C LEU A 49 -2.05 10.87 -14.54
N LYS A 50 -1.59 11.70 -15.47
CA LYS A 50 -1.62 11.39 -16.90
C LYS A 50 -0.59 10.29 -17.22
N LYS A 51 -0.85 9.55 -18.30
CA LYS A 51 0.08 8.57 -18.84
C LYS A 51 1.39 9.27 -19.22
N THR A 52 2.51 8.62 -18.94
CA THR A 52 3.85 9.00 -19.42
C THR A 52 4.46 7.81 -20.17
N PRO A 53 5.60 7.97 -20.86
CA PRO A 53 6.30 6.84 -21.48
C PRO A 53 6.66 5.73 -20.50
N TYR A 54 6.83 6.06 -19.21
CA TYR A 54 7.27 5.13 -18.18
C TYR A 54 6.15 4.65 -17.26
N ARG A 55 4.96 5.27 -17.32
CA ARG A 55 3.85 4.99 -16.39
C ARG A 55 2.47 5.09 -17.02
N PRO A 56 1.57 4.13 -16.72
CA PRO A 56 0.16 4.26 -17.05
C PRO A 56 -0.49 5.45 -16.33
N SER A 57 -1.63 5.90 -16.86
CA SER A 57 -2.46 6.87 -16.14
C SER A 57 -3.14 6.25 -14.94
N ILE A 58 -3.42 7.06 -13.93
CA ILE A 58 -4.30 6.69 -12.81
C ILE A 58 -5.13 7.88 -12.37
N THR A 59 -6.38 7.61 -12.03
CA THR A 59 -7.28 8.60 -11.43
C THR A 59 -7.62 8.13 -10.03
N LEU A 60 -7.36 8.99 -9.04
CA LEU A 60 -7.78 8.81 -7.66
C LEU A 60 -8.97 9.75 -7.41
N PRO A 61 -10.21 9.23 -7.32
CA PRO A 61 -11.38 10.04 -6.95
C PRO A 61 -11.18 10.74 -5.60
N LYS A 62 -11.94 11.81 -5.32
CA LYS A 62 -12.05 12.38 -3.98
C LYS A 62 -12.55 11.31 -2.99
N GLY A 63 -12.01 11.30 -1.77
CA GLY A 63 -12.38 10.32 -0.75
C GLY A 63 -11.67 8.96 -0.87
N THR A 64 -10.72 8.82 -1.80
CA THR A 64 -9.92 7.60 -1.94
C THR A 64 -8.89 7.55 -0.83
N ILE A 65 -8.88 6.46 -0.07
CA ILE A 65 -7.85 6.21 0.93
C ILE A 65 -6.65 5.56 0.24
N VAL A 66 -5.48 6.14 0.45
CA VAL A 66 -4.22 5.73 -0.15
C VAL A 66 -3.14 5.58 0.91
N GLN A 67 -2.12 4.78 0.60
CA GLN A 67 -0.94 4.64 1.43
C GLN A 67 0.26 5.30 0.75
N ALA A 68 0.96 6.17 1.48
CA ALA A 68 2.20 6.78 1.04
C ALA A 68 3.30 5.71 0.88
N GLY A 69 3.94 5.67 -0.28
CA GLY A 69 5.09 4.80 -0.58
C GLY A 69 6.44 5.47 -0.42
N GLY A 70 6.46 6.70 0.10
CA GLY A 70 7.66 7.51 0.25
C GLY A 70 7.33 9.00 0.25
N ILE A 71 8.15 9.80 0.92
CA ILE A 71 8.06 11.26 0.92
C ILE A 71 9.39 11.86 0.50
N SER A 72 9.37 12.68 -0.55
CA SER A 72 10.56 13.39 -1.02
C SER A 72 10.82 14.65 -0.19
N THR A 73 12.06 15.12 -0.19
CA THR A 73 12.43 16.46 0.31
C THR A 73 11.65 17.60 -0.35
N MET A 74 11.22 17.44 -1.60
CA MET A 74 10.39 18.40 -2.34
C MET A 74 8.89 18.36 -1.97
N HIS A 75 8.52 17.80 -0.82
CA HIS A 75 7.13 17.65 -0.38
C HIS A 75 6.20 17.00 -1.42
N THR A 76 6.69 15.96 -2.09
CA THR A 76 5.90 15.07 -2.93
C THR A 76 5.85 13.67 -2.34
N THR A 77 4.84 12.90 -2.75
CA THR A 77 4.67 11.52 -2.33
C THR A 77 4.38 10.62 -3.52
N ASN A 78 4.73 9.35 -3.34
CA ASN A 78 4.35 8.25 -4.20
C ASN A 78 3.21 7.48 -3.53
N ILE A 79 2.27 6.94 -4.30
CA ILE A 79 1.22 6.06 -3.77
C ILE A 79 1.57 4.62 -4.10
N LEU A 80 1.51 3.74 -3.11
CA LEU A 80 1.68 2.30 -3.31
C LEU A 80 0.49 1.76 -4.12
N VAL A 81 0.69 1.50 -5.41
CA VAL A 81 -0.38 1.06 -6.32
C VAL A 81 -0.83 -0.37 -6.01
N ASN A 82 0.07 -1.23 -5.53
CA ASN A 82 -0.26 -2.60 -5.11
C ASN A 82 -1.27 -2.65 -3.96
N THR A 83 -1.38 -1.59 -3.15
CA THR A 83 -2.34 -1.56 -2.05
C THR A 83 -3.70 -1.01 -2.48
N LEU A 84 -3.87 -0.51 -3.71
CA LEU A 84 -5.16 -0.02 -4.22
C LEU A 84 -6.02 -1.17 -4.77
N SER A 85 -7.34 -0.96 -4.79
CA SER A 85 -8.25 -1.89 -5.49
C SER A 85 -7.99 -1.92 -6.99
N TYR A 86 -8.29 -3.07 -7.60
CA TYR A 86 -8.25 -3.33 -9.04
C TYR A 86 -8.95 -2.25 -9.84
N HIS A 87 -10.06 -1.72 -9.34
CA HIS A 87 -10.80 -0.63 -10.01
C HIS A 87 -9.93 0.60 -10.26
N LEU A 88 -8.97 0.87 -9.37
CA LEU A 88 -8.01 1.98 -9.49
C LEU A 88 -6.69 1.55 -10.15
N ARG A 89 -6.15 0.37 -9.81
CA ARG A 89 -4.82 -0.08 -10.28
C ARG A 89 -4.81 -0.84 -11.60
N LYS A 90 -5.96 -1.16 -12.21
CA LYS A 90 -6.02 -2.00 -13.43
C LYS A 90 -5.09 -1.54 -14.57
N ALA A 91 -4.89 -0.24 -14.74
CA ALA A 91 -4.02 0.30 -15.78
C ALA A 91 -2.54 0.00 -15.52
N TYR A 92 -2.15 -0.27 -14.27
CA TYR A 92 -0.79 -0.62 -13.87
C TYR A 92 -0.50 -2.12 -14.03
N ILE A 93 -1.52 -2.93 -14.33
CA ILE A 93 -1.34 -4.37 -14.50
C ILE A 93 -0.37 -4.68 -15.64
N GLY A 94 0.66 -5.49 -15.39
CA GLY A 94 1.65 -5.88 -16.40
C GLY A 94 2.76 -4.85 -16.65
N ASN A 95 2.65 -3.63 -16.11
CA ASN A 95 3.56 -2.51 -16.41
C ASN A 95 4.74 -2.38 -15.43
N GLY A 96 4.92 -3.32 -14.50
CA GLY A 96 6.06 -3.41 -13.59
C GLY A 96 6.16 -2.34 -12.50
N ASN A 97 5.44 -1.23 -12.61
CA ASN A 97 5.43 -0.15 -11.63
C ASN A 97 4.51 -0.48 -10.45
N THR A 98 5.04 -0.43 -9.23
CA THR A 98 4.27 -0.66 -7.99
C THR A 98 3.89 0.63 -7.27
N TYR A 99 4.30 1.78 -7.80
CA TYR A 99 4.05 3.10 -7.23
C TYR A 99 3.73 4.15 -8.29
N THR A 100 2.97 5.16 -7.89
CA THR A 100 2.88 6.44 -8.63
C THR A 100 4.11 7.30 -8.33
N GLN A 101 4.27 8.44 -8.99
CA GLN A 101 5.32 9.40 -8.63
C GLN A 101 4.88 10.84 -8.52
N ASN A 102 5.62 11.58 -7.68
CA ASN A 102 5.68 13.04 -7.64
C ASN A 102 4.30 13.71 -7.45
N ILE A 103 3.43 13.13 -6.63
CA ILE A 103 2.16 13.78 -6.28
C ILE A 103 2.43 14.83 -5.19
N PRO A 104 2.09 16.11 -5.39
CA PRO A 104 2.30 17.13 -4.35
C PRO A 104 1.58 16.76 -3.05
N LEU A 105 2.31 16.80 -1.93
CA LEU A 105 1.81 16.44 -0.61
C LEU A 105 1.24 17.68 0.09
N THR A 106 0.10 18.16 -0.40
CA THR A 106 -0.57 19.37 0.09
C THR A 106 -1.89 19.06 0.77
N THR A 107 -2.33 19.95 1.67
CA THR A 107 -3.66 19.90 2.32
C THR A 107 -4.81 19.94 1.30
N THR A 108 -4.59 20.56 0.14
CA THR A 108 -5.55 20.56 -0.98
C THR A 108 -5.69 19.17 -1.64
N ASN A 109 -4.62 18.39 -1.69
CA ASN A 109 -4.62 17.06 -2.29
C ASN A 109 -5.07 15.99 -1.30
N PHE A 110 -4.61 16.10 -0.05
CA PHE A 110 -4.72 15.02 0.92
C PHE A 110 -5.08 15.53 2.33
N LYS A 111 -5.63 14.62 3.12
CA LYS A 111 -5.71 14.73 4.58
C LYS A 111 -5.10 13.47 5.18
N LYS A 112 -4.17 13.60 6.12
CA LYS A 112 -3.65 12.47 6.89
C LYS A 112 -4.79 11.85 7.71
N ILE A 113 -4.87 10.52 7.73
CA ILE A 113 -5.85 9.79 8.53
C ILE A 113 -5.15 8.74 9.40
N SER A 114 -5.86 8.23 10.39
CA SER A 114 -5.44 7.05 11.14
C SER A 114 -5.44 5.81 10.25
N VAL A 115 -4.71 4.77 10.68
CA VAL A 115 -4.70 3.47 9.99
C VAL A 115 -6.14 2.95 9.88
N PRO A 116 -6.65 2.65 8.67
CA PRO A 116 -7.99 2.13 8.48
C PRO A 116 -8.20 0.83 9.25
N ALA A 117 -9.36 0.66 9.89
CA ALA A 117 -9.64 -0.50 10.72
C ALA A 117 -9.45 -1.84 9.98
N TYR A 118 -9.77 -1.88 8.68
CA TYR A 118 -9.61 -3.08 7.85
C TYR A 118 -8.15 -3.45 7.57
N THR A 119 -7.17 -2.55 7.69
CA THR A 119 -5.73 -2.88 7.49
C THR A 119 -4.99 -3.19 8.78
N LYS A 120 -5.56 -2.90 9.96
CA LYS A 120 -4.89 -3.07 11.26
C LYS A 120 -4.53 -4.53 11.63
N TYR A 121 -4.86 -5.54 10.81
CA TYR A 121 -4.51 -6.95 11.09
C TYR A 121 -3.02 -7.24 10.87
N TYR A 122 -2.29 -6.30 10.28
CA TYR A 122 -0.85 -6.34 10.10
C TYR A 122 -0.24 -4.96 10.40
N PRO A 123 1.08 -4.88 10.65
CA PRO A 123 1.73 -3.61 11.02
C PRO A 123 2.02 -2.75 9.78
N SER A 124 0.97 -2.18 9.18
CA SER A 124 1.02 -1.47 7.89
C SER A 124 1.86 -0.19 7.85
N GLN A 125 2.49 0.23 8.96
CA GLN A 125 3.28 1.47 9.06
C GLN A 125 4.68 1.23 9.64
N THR A 126 5.17 -0.01 9.56
CA THR A 126 6.53 -0.33 9.99
C THR A 126 7.55 0.19 8.99
N ALA A 127 8.59 0.83 9.51
CA ALA A 127 9.80 1.18 8.79
C ALA A 127 11.00 0.71 9.63
N TYR A 128 12.06 0.27 8.97
CA TYR A 128 13.33 -0.02 9.62
C TYR A 128 14.32 1.12 9.36
N PRO A 129 15.28 1.35 10.27
CA PRO A 129 16.35 2.31 10.02
C PRO A 129 17.09 2.01 8.72
N ILE A 130 17.56 3.08 8.07
CA ILE A 130 18.49 2.97 6.94
C ILE A 130 19.72 2.18 7.43
N ASN A 131 20.24 1.30 6.56
CA ASN A 131 21.39 0.41 6.86
C ASN A 131 21.16 -0.63 7.97
N SER A 132 19.90 -0.93 8.33
CA SER A 132 19.60 -2.03 9.29
C SER A 132 19.72 -3.43 8.69
N GLY A 133 20.11 -3.56 7.42
CA GLY A 133 20.07 -4.81 6.67
C GLY A 133 18.65 -5.39 6.58
N ARG A 134 17.58 -4.59 6.76
CA ARG A 134 16.20 -5.08 6.79
C ARG A 134 15.23 -4.17 6.04
N ALA A 135 14.43 -4.77 5.17
CA ALA A 135 13.36 -4.09 4.44
C ALA A 135 11.98 -4.55 4.94
N TYR A 136 11.04 -3.61 5.10
CA TYR A 136 9.63 -3.93 5.38
C TYR A 136 8.88 -4.13 4.06
N ILE A 137 8.12 -5.23 3.96
CA ILE A 137 7.42 -5.65 2.73
C ILE A 137 5.90 -5.68 2.90
N GLY A 138 5.41 -5.82 4.13
CA GLY A 138 4.00 -6.12 4.39
C GLY A 138 3.02 -5.11 3.80
N ASN A 139 2.18 -5.58 2.88
CA ASN A 139 1.31 -4.77 2.01
C ASN A 139 -0.17 -5.20 2.07
N GLY A 140 -0.52 -6.17 2.92
CA GLY A 140 -1.88 -6.71 3.02
C GLY A 140 -2.22 -7.81 2.02
N GLU A 141 -1.22 -8.36 1.32
CA GLU A 141 -1.36 -9.55 0.48
C GLU A 141 -1.17 -10.83 1.31
N LEU A 142 -2.26 -11.61 1.42
CA LEU A 142 -2.30 -12.87 2.12
C LEU A 142 -2.33 -14.00 1.08
N TYR A 143 -1.23 -14.72 0.94
CA TYR A 143 -1.12 -15.89 0.07
C TYR A 143 -1.50 -17.15 0.85
N GLN A 144 -2.33 -18.01 0.25
CA GLN A 144 -2.73 -19.28 0.86
C GLN A 144 -1.48 -20.17 1.02
N GLY A 145 -1.26 -20.68 2.22
CA GLY A 145 -0.08 -21.45 2.60
C GLY A 145 0.49 -21.04 3.95
N VAL A 146 1.68 -21.56 4.27
CA VAL A 146 2.33 -21.36 5.57
C VAL A 146 3.39 -20.26 5.53
N LYS A 147 4.20 -20.21 4.47
CA LYS A 147 5.36 -19.32 4.34
C LYS A 147 5.71 -19.07 2.88
N PHE A 148 6.60 -18.11 2.65
CA PHE A 148 7.15 -17.82 1.32
C PHE A 148 7.85 -19.06 0.71
N PRO A 149 7.68 -19.34 -0.60
CA PRO A 149 8.27 -20.49 -1.25
C PRO A 149 9.79 -20.50 -1.19
N GLU A 150 10.36 -21.69 -1.03
CA GLU A 150 11.79 -21.92 -1.15
C GLU A 150 12.30 -21.49 -2.54
N GLN A 151 13.55 -21.05 -2.61
CA GLN A 151 14.15 -20.47 -3.82
C GLN A 151 13.94 -21.32 -5.08
N ALA A 152 14.04 -22.65 -4.97
CA ALA A 152 13.87 -23.58 -6.09
C ALA A 152 12.46 -23.52 -6.73
N ASP A 153 11.44 -23.17 -5.94
CA ASP A 153 10.04 -23.20 -6.37
C ASP A 153 9.48 -21.81 -6.72
N GLN A 154 10.20 -20.75 -6.37
CA GLN A 154 9.70 -19.37 -6.44
C GLN A 154 9.16 -18.95 -7.80
N THR A 155 9.78 -19.37 -8.90
CA THR A 155 9.38 -18.99 -10.26
C THR A 155 8.07 -19.65 -10.71
N LYS A 156 7.71 -20.79 -10.10
CA LYS A 156 6.52 -21.58 -10.44
C LYS A 156 5.42 -21.45 -9.39
N ALA A 157 5.75 -20.96 -8.19
CA ALA A 157 4.84 -20.92 -7.06
C ALA A 157 3.63 -20.00 -7.30
N LYS A 158 2.44 -20.58 -7.12
CA LYS A 158 1.15 -19.91 -7.22
C LYS A 158 0.29 -20.28 -6.02
N ALA A 159 -0.45 -19.31 -5.49
CA ALA A 159 -1.39 -19.53 -4.40
C ALA A 159 -2.65 -18.70 -4.58
N ASN A 160 -3.73 -19.06 -3.90
CA ASN A 160 -4.87 -18.15 -3.81
C ASN A 160 -4.46 -16.94 -2.96
N LEU A 161 -4.81 -15.74 -3.41
CA LEU A 161 -4.42 -14.48 -2.79
C LEU A 161 -5.67 -13.75 -2.30
N VAL A 162 -5.65 -13.36 -1.03
CA VAL A 162 -6.59 -12.41 -0.43
C VAL A 162 -5.86 -11.08 -0.23
N THR A 163 -6.42 -10.00 -0.75
CA THR A 163 -5.85 -8.65 -0.56
C THR A 163 -6.88 -7.75 0.10
N VAL A 164 -6.48 -7.07 1.17
CA VAL A 164 -7.27 -5.99 1.76
C VAL A 164 -6.65 -4.66 1.36
N THR A 165 -7.34 -3.95 0.48
CA THR A 165 -6.81 -2.75 -0.18
C THR A 165 -6.91 -1.53 0.74
N SER A 166 -6.01 -0.55 0.56
CA SER A 166 -5.99 0.70 1.30
C SER A 166 -7.26 1.53 1.08
N ASP A 167 -7.94 1.37 -0.05
CA ASP A 167 -9.21 2.05 -0.37
C ASP A 167 -10.46 1.24 0.05
N GLY A 168 -10.28 0.14 0.80
CA GLY A 168 -11.36 -0.55 1.51
C GLY A 168 -12.08 -1.61 0.68
N TYR A 169 -11.37 -2.35 -0.16
CA TYR A 169 -11.88 -3.54 -0.86
C TYR A 169 -11.23 -4.81 -0.33
N LEU A 170 -12.01 -5.87 -0.33
CA LEU A 170 -11.57 -7.24 -0.15
C LEU A 170 -11.50 -7.89 -1.54
N GLU A 171 -10.29 -8.19 -1.98
CA GLU A 171 -10.04 -8.83 -3.27
C GLU A 171 -9.62 -10.29 -3.08
N TYR A 172 -10.06 -11.15 -3.99
CA TYR A 172 -9.63 -12.54 -4.07
C TYR A 172 -9.16 -12.88 -5.48
N THR A 173 -8.03 -13.56 -5.56
CA THR A 173 -7.44 -14.03 -6.81
C THR A 173 -7.07 -15.50 -6.70
N THR A 174 -7.49 -16.31 -7.66
CA THR A 174 -7.07 -17.71 -7.74
C THR A 174 -5.71 -17.84 -8.42
N LYS A 175 -4.83 -18.72 -7.90
CA LYS A 175 -3.54 -19.06 -8.52
C LYS A 175 -2.67 -17.82 -8.86
N ALA A 176 -2.63 -16.84 -7.96
CA ALA A 176 -1.75 -15.68 -8.07
C ALA A 176 -0.28 -16.10 -7.93
N PRO A 177 0.64 -15.60 -8.79
CA PRO A 177 2.07 -15.79 -8.60
C PRO A 177 2.54 -15.18 -7.27
N ILE A 178 3.38 -15.87 -6.52
CA ILE A 178 3.83 -15.40 -5.18
C ILE A 178 5.01 -14.42 -5.26
N THR A 179 5.86 -14.55 -6.28
CA THR A 179 7.14 -13.83 -6.40
C THR A 179 7.12 -12.68 -7.40
N ASN A 180 5.97 -12.44 -8.03
CA ASN A 180 5.87 -11.40 -9.03
C ASN A 180 5.60 -10.06 -8.34
N LEU A 181 6.66 -9.31 -8.04
CA LEU A 181 6.61 -7.95 -7.46
C LEU A 181 5.84 -6.92 -8.31
N ARG A 182 5.28 -7.33 -9.46
CA ARG A 182 4.52 -6.46 -10.36
C ARG A 182 3.05 -6.42 -9.93
N VAL A 183 2.40 -5.28 -10.16
CA VAL A 183 0.92 -5.21 -10.19
C VAL A 183 0.49 -6.13 -11.33
N ASN A 184 0.08 -7.38 -11.10
CA ASN A 184 -0.09 -8.34 -12.21
C ASN A 184 -1.38 -9.13 -12.20
N THR A 185 -2.08 -9.17 -11.08
CA THR A 185 -3.20 -10.12 -10.92
C THR A 185 -4.52 -9.39 -10.87
N ARG A 186 -5.35 -9.64 -11.89
CA ARG A 186 -6.77 -9.30 -11.87
C ARG A 186 -7.46 -10.22 -10.86
N PRO A 187 -8.13 -9.67 -9.84
CA PRO A 187 -8.87 -10.50 -8.91
C PRO A 187 -10.12 -11.07 -9.58
N SER A 188 -10.50 -12.28 -9.20
CA SER A 188 -11.77 -12.89 -9.60
C SER A 188 -12.94 -12.28 -8.82
N VAL A 189 -12.68 -11.72 -7.65
CA VAL A 189 -13.66 -10.99 -6.83
C VAL A 189 -13.02 -9.71 -6.29
N SER A 190 -13.74 -8.59 -6.38
CA SER A 190 -13.42 -7.33 -5.70
C SER A 190 -14.68 -6.83 -5.01
N ALA A 191 -14.71 -6.90 -3.69
CA ALA A 191 -15.89 -6.58 -2.88
C ALA A 191 -15.60 -5.44 -1.92
N LYS A 192 -16.37 -4.35 -2.00
CA LYS A 192 -16.21 -3.21 -1.10
C LYS A 192 -16.55 -3.60 0.34
N ILE A 193 -15.66 -3.27 1.27
CA ILE A 193 -15.84 -3.47 2.70
C ILE A 193 -16.80 -2.39 3.21
N THR A 194 -17.92 -2.82 3.77
CA THR A 194 -19.00 -1.95 4.24
C THR A 194 -19.01 -1.77 5.74
N LYS A 195 -18.45 -2.74 6.49
CA LYS A 195 -18.28 -2.68 7.94
C LYS A 195 -17.04 -3.46 8.36
N VAL A 196 -16.40 -3.00 9.42
CA VAL A 196 -15.27 -3.67 10.06
C VAL A 196 -15.54 -3.81 11.55
N SER A 197 -15.21 -4.96 12.13
CA SER A 197 -15.16 -5.15 13.58
C SER A 197 -13.85 -5.79 14.00
N ARG A 198 -13.31 -5.35 15.14
CA ARG A 198 -12.06 -5.86 15.73
C ARG A 198 -12.26 -6.05 17.23
N PRO A 199 -12.71 -7.23 17.66
CA PRO A 199 -12.79 -7.54 19.08
C PRO A 199 -11.41 -7.44 19.72
N GLY A 200 -11.30 -6.68 20.81
CA GLY A 200 -10.03 -6.49 21.54
C GLY A 200 -9.38 -7.81 21.93
N GLY A 201 -8.04 -7.87 21.88
CA GLY A 201 -7.25 -9.05 22.29
C GLY A 201 -7.35 -10.28 21.37
N SER A 202 -8.31 -10.36 20.45
CA SER A 202 -8.58 -11.59 19.69
C SER A 202 -7.63 -11.86 18.51
N GLY A 203 -6.90 -10.83 18.05
CA GLY A 203 -6.15 -10.88 16.79
C GLY A 203 -7.03 -11.02 15.54
N LYS A 204 -8.35 -10.93 15.67
CA LYS A 204 -9.32 -11.09 14.58
C LYS A 204 -9.73 -9.74 13.98
N THR A 205 -9.92 -9.72 12.68
CA THR A 205 -10.52 -8.64 11.91
C THR A 205 -11.67 -9.19 11.09
N TYR A 206 -12.86 -8.69 11.36
CA TYR A 206 -14.11 -9.07 10.71
C TYR A 206 -14.38 -8.05 9.61
N LEU A 207 -14.44 -8.52 8.37
CA LEU A 207 -14.69 -7.72 7.19
C LEU A 207 -16.05 -8.11 6.61
N TYR A 208 -16.96 -7.13 6.55
CA TYR A 208 -18.27 -7.33 5.97
C TYR A 208 -18.35 -6.71 4.58
N THR A 209 -18.96 -7.42 3.65
CA THR A 209 -19.22 -6.96 2.29
C THR A 209 -20.67 -7.19 1.90
N LYS A 210 -21.16 -6.41 0.92
CA LYS A 210 -22.46 -6.66 0.28
C LYS A 210 -22.34 -7.73 -0.81
N ALA A 211 -21.29 -7.62 -1.62
CA ALA A 211 -21.01 -8.59 -2.69
C ALA A 211 -20.45 -9.89 -2.11
N ALA A 212 -20.77 -10.99 -2.78
CA ALA A 212 -20.29 -12.32 -2.41
C ALA A 212 -18.76 -12.41 -2.52
N VAL A 213 -18.19 -13.23 -1.65
CA VAL A 213 -16.79 -13.67 -1.70
C VAL A 213 -16.76 -15.19 -1.74
N PRO A 214 -15.68 -15.83 -2.20
CA PRO A 214 -15.57 -17.29 -2.22
C PRO A 214 -15.84 -17.90 -0.85
N SER A 215 -16.53 -19.04 -0.83
CA SER A 215 -16.83 -19.79 0.40
C SER A 215 -15.58 -20.23 1.15
N SER A 216 -14.44 -20.33 0.47
CA SER A 216 -13.13 -20.66 1.05
C SER A 216 -12.60 -19.58 1.99
N ILE A 217 -13.04 -18.32 1.85
CA ILE A 217 -12.54 -17.20 2.67
C ILE A 217 -13.63 -16.50 3.48
N GLY A 218 -14.90 -16.70 3.12
CA GLY A 218 -16.01 -16.04 3.80
C GLY A 218 -17.31 -16.80 3.69
N LYS A 219 -18.29 -16.37 4.49
CA LYS A 219 -19.63 -16.97 4.51
C LYS A 219 -20.71 -15.90 4.45
N ARG A 220 -21.87 -16.25 3.92
CA ARG A 220 -23.05 -15.39 3.99
C ARG A 220 -23.57 -15.37 5.43
N VAL A 221 -23.85 -14.18 5.96
CA VAL A 221 -24.35 -13.94 7.33
C VAL A 221 -25.68 -13.18 7.35
N SER A 222 -26.08 -12.58 6.22
CA SER A 222 -27.40 -11.96 6.07
C SER A 222 -27.91 -12.13 4.64
N LYS A 223 -29.24 -12.20 4.49
CA LYS A 223 -29.90 -12.24 3.18
C LYS A 223 -29.95 -10.86 2.51
N THR A 224 -30.03 -9.79 3.29
CA THR A 224 -30.26 -8.41 2.80
C THR A 224 -29.32 -7.40 3.49
N GLY A 225 -29.37 -6.14 3.04
CA GLY A 225 -28.55 -5.04 3.58
C GLY A 225 -27.13 -4.98 3.02
N ASN A 226 -26.27 -4.20 3.67
CA ASN A 226 -24.89 -3.95 3.22
C ASN A 226 -23.85 -4.89 3.83
N THR A 227 -24.23 -5.72 4.81
CA THR A 227 -23.34 -6.64 5.54
C THR A 227 -23.79 -8.09 5.33
N GLN A 228 -23.76 -8.55 4.08
CA GLN A 228 -24.31 -9.86 3.70
C GLN A 228 -23.29 -10.98 3.82
N TYR A 229 -22.01 -10.69 3.61
CA TYR A 229 -20.94 -11.67 3.66
C TYR A 229 -19.90 -11.25 4.68
N LEU A 230 -19.33 -12.23 5.39
CA LEU A 230 -18.33 -12.05 6.43
C LEU A 230 -17.08 -12.84 6.07
N THR A 231 -15.94 -12.15 6.05
CA THR A 231 -14.60 -12.73 6.05
C THR A 231 -13.93 -12.43 7.39
N ILE A 232 -13.28 -13.43 7.99
CA ILE A 232 -12.53 -13.26 9.24
C ILE A 232 -11.06 -13.49 8.94
N ILE A 233 -10.23 -12.48 9.21
CA ILE A 233 -8.77 -12.57 9.18
C ILE A 233 -8.27 -12.66 10.63
N LYS A 234 -7.62 -13.76 11.00
CA LYS A 234 -6.99 -13.93 12.33
C LYS A 234 -5.47 -13.96 12.18
N ARG A 235 -4.78 -12.99 12.78
CA ARG A 235 -3.32 -13.04 12.90
C ARG A 235 -2.92 -14.16 13.86
N ARG A 236 -1.98 -15.01 13.46
CA ARG A 236 -1.50 -16.14 14.28
C ARG A 236 -0.34 -15.79 15.20
N TYR A 237 0.28 -14.62 15.00
CA TYR A 237 1.48 -14.18 15.73
C TYR A 237 2.62 -15.21 15.67
N ARG A 238 2.69 -15.97 14.57
CA ARG A 238 3.80 -16.87 14.24
C ARG A 238 4.58 -16.28 13.07
N ALA A 239 5.90 -16.35 13.15
CA ALA A 239 6.80 -15.99 12.08
C ALA A 239 7.39 -17.27 11.47
N TYR A 240 7.58 -17.26 10.16
CA TYR A 240 8.22 -18.32 9.39
C TYR A 240 9.31 -17.70 8.53
N THR A 241 10.42 -18.41 8.36
CA THR A 241 11.56 -17.94 7.57
C THR A 241 11.77 -18.83 6.35
N THR A 242 12.23 -18.19 5.28
CA THR A 242 12.63 -18.83 4.03
C THR A 242 13.98 -18.24 3.64
N LEU A 243 14.98 -19.10 3.44
CA LEU A 243 16.35 -18.71 3.16
C LEU A 243 16.53 -18.56 1.64
N TYR A 244 17.27 -17.55 1.21
CA TYR A 244 17.61 -17.31 -0.18
C TYR A 244 19.13 -17.28 -0.34
N THR A 245 19.66 -18.10 -1.24
CA THR A 245 21.09 -18.23 -1.49
C THR A 245 21.48 -17.63 -2.85
N SER A 246 22.66 -17.03 -2.93
CA SER A 246 23.21 -16.59 -4.21
C SER A 246 23.55 -17.80 -5.09
N GLY A 247 23.17 -17.80 -6.37
CA GLY A 247 23.42 -18.93 -7.27
C GLY A 247 24.89 -19.17 -7.63
N LEU A 248 25.80 -18.25 -7.26
CA LEU A 248 27.23 -18.34 -7.62
C LEU A 248 28.13 -18.85 -6.49
N LYS A 249 27.68 -18.79 -5.23
CA LYS A 249 28.35 -19.32 -4.03
C LYS A 249 27.27 -19.67 -3.00
N PRO A 250 27.43 -20.71 -2.15
CA PRO A 250 26.48 -21.05 -1.07
C PRO A 250 26.54 -20.02 0.07
N GLN A 251 26.35 -18.75 -0.27
CA GLN A 251 26.26 -17.62 0.63
C GLN A 251 24.80 -17.23 0.74
N LEU A 252 24.36 -17.09 1.98
CA LEU A 252 23.03 -16.60 2.29
C LEU A 252 22.91 -15.15 1.81
N SER A 253 22.04 -14.92 0.83
CA SER A 253 21.78 -13.61 0.23
C SER A 253 20.71 -12.85 1.00
N SER A 254 19.58 -13.50 1.29
CA SER A 254 18.52 -12.89 2.08
C SER A 254 17.66 -13.91 2.84
N ILE A 255 16.92 -13.42 3.82
CA ILE A 255 15.95 -14.18 4.61
C ILE A 255 14.59 -13.48 4.51
N TYR A 256 13.62 -14.15 3.90
CA TYR A 256 12.23 -13.69 3.92
C TYR A 256 11.55 -14.12 5.21
N VAL A 257 10.91 -13.16 5.88
CA VAL A 257 10.12 -13.38 7.09
C VAL A 257 8.65 -13.24 6.76
N SER A 258 7.90 -14.33 6.93
CA SER A 258 6.45 -14.40 6.73
C SER A 258 5.71 -14.45 8.06
N ALA A 259 4.64 -13.68 8.19
CA ALA A 259 3.71 -13.82 9.31
C ALA A 259 2.55 -14.74 8.92
N GLY A 260 2.13 -15.62 9.85
CA GLY A 260 1.00 -16.53 9.67
C GLY A 260 -0.36 -15.92 9.99
N TYR A 261 -1.37 -16.32 9.22
CA TYR A 261 -2.76 -15.90 9.31
C TYR A 261 -3.72 -17.08 9.10
N LEU A 262 -4.95 -16.90 9.57
CA LEU A 262 -6.11 -17.65 9.08
C LEU A 262 -7.04 -16.69 8.37
N VAL A 263 -7.54 -17.07 7.20
CA VAL A 263 -8.65 -16.38 6.52
C VAL A 263 -9.77 -17.40 6.33
N GLY A 264 -10.90 -17.17 7.01
CA GLY A 264 -11.83 -18.27 7.28
C GLY A 264 -11.12 -19.35 8.09
N ASP A 265 -11.17 -20.59 7.61
CA ASP A 265 -10.50 -21.76 8.23
C ASP A 265 -9.22 -22.17 7.50
N GLN A 266 -8.80 -21.39 6.51
CA GLN A 266 -7.66 -21.68 5.65
C GLN A 266 -6.39 -20.97 6.14
N GLN A 267 -5.23 -21.60 5.96
CA GLN A 267 -3.95 -21.01 6.33
C GLN A 267 -3.46 -20.05 5.25
N TYR A 268 -2.99 -18.89 5.69
CA TYR A 268 -2.42 -17.86 4.85
C TYR A 268 -1.14 -17.32 5.47
N PHE A 269 -0.27 -16.75 4.64
CA PHE A 269 0.90 -16.02 5.06
C PHE A 269 1.00 -14.67 4.35
N MET A 270 1.68 -13.73 4.97
CA MET A 270 2.11 -12.48 4.33
C MET A 270 3.59 -12.28 4.60
N VAL A 271 4.36 -11.97 3.56
CA VAL A 271 5.76 -11.56 3.72
C VAL A 271 5.78 -10.20 4.41
N THR A 272 6.41 -10.14 5.58
CA THR A 272 6.48 -8.91 6.39
C THR A 272 7.80 -8.19 6.25
N SER A 273 8.91 -8.92 6.06
CA SER A 273 10.23 -8.31 5.91
C SER A 273 11.19 -9.21 5.18
N GLU A 274 12.22 -8.62 4.61
CA GLU A 274 13.41 -9.29 4.09
C GLU A 274 14.63 -8.80 4.87
N TYR A 275 15.51 -9.72 5.23
CA TYR A 275 16.77 -9.44 5.92
C TYR A 275 17.95 -9.79 5.02
N PHE A 276 18.97 -8.94 5.00
CA PHE A 276 20.19 -9.04 4.19
C PHE A 276 21.39 -9.22 5.12
N PRO A 277 21.87 -10.46 5.32
CA PRO A 277 22.94 -10.76 6.27
C PRO A 277 24.29 -10.12 5.93
N SER A 278 24.55 -9.84 4.65
CA SER A 278 25.83 -9.33 4.14
C SER A 278 25.87 -7.81 3.93
N ALA A 279 24.92 -7.05 4.51
CA ALA A 279 24.82 -5.60 4.34
C ALA A 279 25.58 -4.79 5.41
N ASN A 280 26.48 -5.42 6.17
CA ASN A 280 27.37 -4.77 7.14
C ASN A 280 28.83 -5.00 6.75
#